data_AF-A0A0R1URT4-F1
#
_entry.id   AF-A0A0R1URT4-F1
#
_cell.length_a   1.000
_cell.length_b   1.000
_cell.length_c   1.000
_cell.angle_alpha   90.00
_cell.angle_beta   90.00
_cell.angle_gamma   90.00
#
_symmetry.space_group_name_H-M   'P 1'
#
loop_
_entity.id
_entity.type
_entity.pdbx_description
1 polymer ?
#
loop_
_entity_poly.entity_id
_entity_poly.type
_entity_poly.pdbx_seq_one_letter_code
_entity_poly.pdbx_strand_id
1 'polypeptide(L)'
;MKSHEWLYLKQHPALWRILLGILVVPLFYASLLLASVWDPYGEFHRLPMAVVDQDQGTRTLDWGKPVSKKLVASKTLHFQRMTLRRAQRELKSGQLFLVLKVPANASKKLSQLATAPRQLKVTYETNAGQSTVASKMGATAMQKLQAELNQTTIQTELQVNQQAALQAGQRLTVTAKQLGQLSQASMAGLPATQIAAATQKISAGLTRGGEQLSTVRQPDQLRRLAMPVKLVQHNVVSVANNGTGMAPYFMAISLFVGCITLNIIYDARQRHGEYRNFVRAWLDKMGFLWGFVLLAAYAMWLSVRYVIGLRPLEPGRTYLLSLLIVLAFFSLVTFFRLWFGLTGAWLMLMFMLFQIGASGGTYPIELTNPFYRAVHPYLPMTVAMTGLRHTISLGGSITGIIWVLVGMVGLFSAGTLAYFYAHRKDPAVV
;
A
#
# COMPACT_ATOMS: atom_id res chain seq x y z
N MET A 1 29.55 1.57 -42.29
CA MET A 1 30.61 0.63 -41.87
C MET A 1 29.95 -0.74 -41.76
N LYS A 2 30.50 -1.80 -42.35
CA LYS A 2 30.01 -3.16 -42.05
C LYS A 2 30.47 -3.48 -40.63
N SER A 3 29.53 -3.79 -39.74
CA SER A 3 29.85 -4.17 -38.36
C SER A 3 30.33 -5.62 -38.32
N HIS A 4 31.51 -5.84 -37.75
CA HIS A 4 32.06 -7.18 -37.62
C HIS A 4 31.35 -7.97 -36.53
N GLU A 5 30.84 -7.32 -35.49
CA GLU A 5 30.03 -7.97 -34.45
C GLU A 5 28.74 -8.58 -35.04
N TRP A 6 28.07 -7.85 -35.94
CA TRP A 6 26.90 -8.38 -36.66
C TRP A 6 27.25 -9.51 -37.62
N LEU A 7 28.44 -9.49 -38.24
CA LEU A 7 28.91 -10.59 -39.11
C LEU A 7 29.22 -11.84 -38.29
N TYR A 8 29.95 -11.69 -37.20
CA TYR A 8 30.26 -12.76 -36.24
C TYR A 8 28.97 -13.42 -35.71
N LEU A 9 27.97 -12.60 -35.35
CA LEU A 9 26.68 -13.10 -34.89
C LEU A 9 25.95 -13.94 -35.95
N LYS A 10 26.04 -13.56 -37.23
CA LYS A 10 25.45 -14.33 -38.35
C LYS A 10 26.14 -15.67 -38.56
N GLN A 11 27.44 -15.75 -38.32
CA GLN A 11 28.21 -16.99 -38.43
C GLN A 11 27.98 -17.93 -37.24
N HIS A 12 27.54 -17.39 -36.09
CA HIS A 12 27.30 -18.16 -34.86
C HIS A 12 25.82 -18.07 -34.40
N PRO A 13 24.90 -18.83 -35.04
CA PRO A 13 23.46 -18.75 -34.74
C PRO A 13 23.10 -19.18 -33.31
N ALA A 14 23.98 -19.91 -32.61
CA ALA A 14 23.82 -20.19 -31.19
C ALA A 14 23.84 -18.91 -30.33
N LEU A 15 24.70 -17.93 -30.66
CA LEU A 15 24.79 -16.67 -29.93
C LEU A 15 23.53 -15.81 -30.09
N TRP A 16 22.86 -15.87 -31.25
CA TRP A 16 21.59 -15.17 -31.46
C TRP A 16 20.51 -15.64 -30.47
N ARG A 17 20.40 -16.96 -30.26
CA ARG A 17 19.44 -17.54 -29.30
C ARG A 17 19.73 -17.11 -27.87
N ILE A 18 21.02 -17.06 -27.51
CA ILE A 18 21.46 -16.61 -26.19
C ILE A 18 21.12 -15.14 -25.97
N LEU A 19 21.45 -14.26 -26.94
CA LEU A 19 21.13 -12.83 -26.84
C LEU A 19 19.62 -12.56 -26.77
N LEU A 20 18.81 -13.32 -27.52
CA LEU A 20 17.35 -13.28 -27.38
C LEU A 20 16.90 -13.71 -25.97
N GLY A 21 17.49 -14.77 -25.40
CA GLY A 21 17.22 -15.19 -24.03
C GLY A 21 17.55 -14.11 -23.00
N ILE A 22 18.65 -13.38 -23.17
CA ILE A 22 19.03 -12.27 -22.29
C ILE A 22 18.02 -11.13 -22.36
N LEU A 23 17.43 -10.88 -23.52
CA LEU A 23 16.41 -9.85 -23.69
C LEU A 23 15.14 -10.13 -22.88
N VAL A 24 14.86 -11.41 -22.60
CA VAL A 24 13.75 -11.82 -21.74
C VAL A 24 14.02 -11.52 -20.27
N VAL A 25 15.27 -11.37 -19.84
CA VAL A 25 15.59 -11.18 -18.42
C VAL A 25 14.98 -9.89 -17.85
N PRO A 26 15.17 -8.69 -18.45
CA PRO A 26 14.52 -7.48 -17.93
C PRO A 26 13.00 -7.54 -18.01
N LEU A 27 12.45 -8.14 -19.07
CA LEU A 27 11.01 -8.37 -19.23
C LEU A 27 10.44 -9.20 -18.07
N PHE A 28 11.08 -10.33 -17.78
CA PHE A 28 10.66 -11.27 -16.76
C PHE A 28 10.78 -10.65 -15.36
N TYR A 29 11.92 -10.04 -15.05
CA TYR A 29 12.13 -9.39 -13.76
C TYR A 29 11.16 -8.23 -13.52
N ALA A 30 11.01 -7.31 -14.48
CA ALA A 30 10.09 -6.19 -14.32
C ALA A 30 8.65 -6.67 -14.21
N SER A 31 8.20 -7.52 -15.13
CA SER A 31 6.79 -7.88 -15.24
C SER A 31 6.35 -8.84 -14.15
N LEU A 32 7.11 -9.91 -13.90
CA LEU A 32 6.71 -10.93 -12.92
C LEU A 32 6.77 -10.39 -11.49
N LEU A 33 7.85 -9.66 -11.15
CA LEU A 33 7.96 -9.10 -9.80
C LEU A 33 6.90 -8.01 -9.58
N LEU A 34 6.67 -7.14 -10.57
CA LEU A 34 5.67 -6.09 -10.47
C LEU A 34 4.25 -6.64 -10.41
N ALA A 35 3.94 -7.70 -11.18
CA ALA A 35 2.67 -8.41 -11.12
C ALA A 35 2.40 -8.99 -9.73
N SER A 36 3.41 -9.59 -9.10
CA SER A 36 3.25 -10.23 -7.78
C SER A 36 2.90 -9.23 -6.66
N VAL A 37 3.21 -7.95 -6.84
CA VAL A 37 2.90 -6.89 -5.87
C VAL A 37 1.98 -5.81 -6.45
N TRP A 38 1.22 -6.11 -7.51
CA TRP A 38 0.42 -5.13 -8.22
C TRP A 38 -0.66 -4.50 -7.34
N ASP A 39 -1.49 -5.34 -6.71
CA ASP A 39 -2.55 -4.88 -5.81
C ASP A 39 -2.74 -5.81 -4.59
N PRO A 40 -1.73 -5.91 -3.70
CA PRO A 40 -1.88 -6.67 -2.45
C PRO A 40 -2.97 -6.09 -1.54
N TYR A 41 -3.37 -4.82 -1.74
CA TYR A 41 -4.38 -4.15 -0.93
C TYR A 41 -5.82 -4.48 -1.38
N GLY A 42 -6.07 -4.68 -2.68
CA GLY A 42 -7.35 -5.19 -3.18
C GLY A 42 -7.64 -6.63 -2.74
N GLU A 43 -6.61 -7.40 -2.45
CA GLU A 43 -6.71 -8.81 -2.06
C GLU A 43 -6.87 -9.05 -0.55
N PHE A 44 -7.19 -8.01 0.24
CA PHE A 44 -7.40 -8.12 1.69
C PHE A 44 -8.48 -9.14 2.10
N HIS A 45 -9.45 -9.36 1.22
CA HIS A 45 -10.48 -10.37 1.43
C HIS A 45 -9.85 -11.78 1.54
N ARG A 46 -8.65 -12.04 1.04
CA ARG A 46 -7.99 -13.35 1.19
C ARG A 46 -7.28 -13.55 2.52
N LEU A 47 -7.15 -12.51 3.35
CA LEU A 47 -6.48 -12.65 4.64
C LEU A 47 -7.41 -13.37 5.64
N PRO A 48 -7.03 -14.55 6.17
CA PRO A 48 -7.84 -15.28 7.11
C PRO A 48 -7.87 -14.57 8.46
N MET A 49 -9.07 -14.11 8.84
CA MET A 49 -9.33 -13.39 10.08
C MET A 49 -10.44 -14.08 10.87
N ALA A 50 -10.43 -13.88 12.18
CA ALA A 50 -11.43 -14.47 13.05
C ALA A 50 -12.12 -13.43 13.93
N VAL A 51 -13.39 -13.66 14.21
CA VAL A 51 -14.14 -12.95 15.25
C VAL A 51 -14.52 -13.94 16.35
N VAL A 52 -14.08 -13.64 17.57
CA VAL A 52 -14.43 -14.36 18.78
C VAL A 52 -15.47 -13.53 19.52
N ASP A 53 -16.72 -13.95 19.41
CA ASP A 53 -17.85 -13.30 20.05
C ASP A 53 -18.13 -13.93 21.42
N GLN A 54 -17.82 -13.21 22.50
CA GLN A 54 -18.10 -13.65 23.87
C GLN A 54 -19.28 -12.91 24.51
N ASP A 55 -19.89 -11.96 23.78
CA ASP A 55 -20.90 -11.06 24.32
C ASP A 55 -22.14 -11.81 24.82
N GLN A 56 -22.65 -11.36 25.96
CA GLN A 56 -23.89 -11.86 26.54
C GLN A 56 -24.94 -10.75 26.42
N GLY A 57 -25.85 -10.92 25.46
CA GLY A 57 -26.97 -10.00 25.22
C GLY A 57 -27.78 -9.75 26.49
N THR A 58 -28.28 -8.52 26.65
CA THR A 58 -29.24 -8.18 27.71
C THR A 58 -30.67 -8.31 27.18
N ARG A 59 -31.67 -8.14 28.06
CA ARG A 59 -33.09 -8.12 27.63
C ARG A 59 -33.41 -7.00 26.65
N THR A 60 -32.62 -5.92 26.64
CA THR A 60 -32.90 -4.71 25.86
C THR A 60 -31.96 -4.55 24.66
N LEU A 61 -30.81 -5.25 24.64
CA LEU A 61 -29.79 -5.08 23.59
C LEU A 61 -28.95 -6.35 23.41
N ASP A 62 -28.84 -6.83 22.17
CA ASP A 62 -27.87 -7.85 21.74
C ASP A 62 -26.98 -7.25 20.64
N TRP A 63 -25.77 -6.82 21.02
CA TRP A 63 -24.84 -6.13 20.13
C TRP A 63 -23.84 -7.08 19.46
N GLY A 64 -23.31 -8.06 20.19
CA GLY A 64 -22.26 -8.96 19.71
C GLY A 64 -22.69 -9.79 18.50
N LYS A 65 -23.88 -10.43 18.55
CA LYS A 65 -24.30 -11.32 17.46
C LYS A 65 -24.55 -10.60 16.13
N PRO A 66 -25.27 -9.45 16.07
CA PRO A 66 -25.45 -8.73 14.82
C PRO A 66 -24.13 -8.23 14.23
N VAL A 67 -23.22 -7.72 15.07
CA VAL A 67 -21.90 -7.25 14.64
C VAL A 67 -21.06 -8.40 14.09
N SER A 68 -20.98 -9.52 14.83
CA SER A 68 -20.28 -10.72 14.40
C SER A 68 -20.83 -11.26 13.07
N LYS A 69 -22.16 -11.31 12.91
CA LYS A 69 -22.81 -11.72 11.66
C LYS A 69 -22.49 -10.76 10.50
N LYS A 70 -22.53 -9.45 10.73
CA LYS A 70 -22.17 -8.44 9.70
C LYS A 70 -20.71 -8.57 9.28
N LEU A 71 -19.79 -8.81 10.22
CA LEU A 71 -18.38 -9.01 9.94
C LEU A 71 -18.13 -10.26 9.10
N VAL A 72 -18.76 -11.38 9.45
CA VAL A 72 -18.65 -12.64 8.70
C VAL A 72 -19.30 -12.54 7.32
N ALA A 73 -20.40 -11.78 7.19
CA ALA A 73 -21.08 -11.57 5.92
C ALA A 73 -20.37 -10.54 5.00
N SER A 74 -19.40 -9.77 5.51
CA SER A 74 -18.70 -8.75 4.74
C SER A 74 -17.80 -9.38 3.68
N LYS A 75 -17.98 -8.99 2.42
CA LYS A 75 -17.08 -9.42 1.32
C LYS A 75 -15.71 -8.72 1.34
N THR A 76 -15.58 -7.67 2.16
CA THR A 76 -14.36 -6.85 2.22
C THR A 76 -13.27 -7.51 3.08
N LEU A 77 -13.69 -8.25 4.11
CA LEU A 77 -12.82 -8.86 5.11
C LEU A 77 -13.33 -10.29 5.39
N HIS A 78 -12.53 -11.33 5.14
CA HIS A 78 -12.91 -12.72 5.43
C HIS A 78 -12.80 -13.03 6.92
N PHE A 79 -13.81 -12.61 7.69
CA PHE A 79 -13.97 -13.02 9.08
C PHE A 79 -14.66 -14.39 9.18
N GLN A 80 -14.09 -15.26 10.01
CA GLN A 80 -14.71 -16.50 10.43
C GLN A 80 -15.07 -16.42 11.91
N ARG A 81 -16.30 -16.81 12.27
CA ARG A 81 -16.68 -16.94 13.68
C ARG A 81 -16.13 -18.24 14.24
N MET A 82 -15.46 -18.18 15.39
CA MET A 82 -14.90 -19.36 16.04
C MET A 82 -14.72 -19.18 17.55
N THR A 83 -14.34 -20.25 18.24
CA THR A 83 -14.09 -20.23 19.68
C THR A 83 -12.72 -19.60 20.00
N LEU A 84 -12.59 -19.02 21.20
CA LEU A 84 -11.34 -18.41 21.66
C LEU A 84 -10.14 -19.38 21.59
N ARG A 85 -10.33 -20.63 22.02
CA ARG A 85 -9.27 -21.65 22.02
C ARG A 85 -8.78 -21.97 20.60
N ARG A 86 -9.71 -22.11 19.65
CA ARG A 86 -9.38 -22.36 18.25
C ARG A 86 -8.68 -21.15 17.64
N ALA A 87 -9.24 -19.95 17.82
CA ALA A 87 -8.66 -18.70 17.34
C ALA A 87 -7.23 -18.48 17.83
N GLN A 88 -6.96 -18.73 19.12
CA GLN A 88 -5.62 -18.60 19.69
C GLN A 88 -4.63 -19.63 19.12
N ARG A 89 -5.08 -20.87 18.90
CA ARG A 89 -4.24 -21.92 18.30
C ARG A 89 -3.89 -21.56 16.86
N GLU A 90 -4.89 -21.20 16.06
CA GLU A 90 -4.72 -20.85 14.65
C GLU A 90 -3.94 -19.54 14.46
N LEU A 91 -4.10 -18.56 15.36
CA LEU A 91 -3.28 -17.34 15.35
C LEU A 91 -1.81 -17.67 15.65
N LYS A 92 -1.54 -18.52 16.64
CA LYS A 92 -0.17 -18.94 16.98
C LYS A 92 0.48 -19.80 15.90
N SER A 93 -0.29 -20.65 15.22
CA SER A 93 0.23 -21.50 14.13
C SER A 93 0.37 -20.77 12.80
N GLY A 94 -0.09 -19.51 12.70
CA GLY A 94 -0.05 -18.72 11.45
C GLY A 94 -1.16 -19.08 10.45
N GLN A 95 -2.18 -19.84 10.88
CA GLN A 95 -3.38 -20.09 10.07
C GLN A 95 -4.32 -18.87 10.04
N LEU A 96 -4.28 -18.05 11.09
CA LEU A 96 -4.95 -16.75 11.16
C LEU A 96 -3.93 -15.63 11.28
N PHE A 97 -4.22 -14.49 10.64
CA PHE A 97 -3.42 -13.28 10.79
C PHE A 97 -3.94 -12.38 11.91
N LEU A 98 -5.26 -12.35 12.12
CA LEU A 98 -5.92 -11.44 13.06
C LEU A 98 -7.12 -12.09 13.74
N VAL A 99 -7.26 -11.85 15.04
CA VAL A 99 -8.42 -12.26 15.85
C VAL A 99 -9.01 -11.02 16.51
N LEU A 100 -10.27 -10.69 16.17
CA LEU A 100 -11.07 -9.69 16.85
C LEU A 100 -11.84 -10.33 18.01
N LYS A 101 -11.76 -9.74 19.21
CA LYS A 101 -12.46 -10.23 20.41
C LYS A 101 -13.54 -9.24 20.82
N VAL A 102 -14.80 -9.69 20.74
CA VAL A 102 -15.95 -8.98 21.29
C VAL A 102 -16.06 -9.34 22.77
N PRO A 103 -15.97 -8.38 23.70
CA PRO A 103 -15.94 -8.68 25.13
C PRO A 103 -17.30 -9.16 25.65
N ALA A 104 -17.29 -9.99 26.69
CA ALA A 104 -18.50 -10.62 27.23
C ALA A 104 -19.57 -9.67 27.77
N ASN A 105 -19.18 -8.43 28.07
CA ASN A 105 -20.06 -7.40 28.63
C ASN A 105 -20.32 -6.25 27.65
N ALA A 106 -20.16 -6.47 26.34
CA ALA A 106 -20.36 -5.42 25.34
C ALA A 106 -21.80 -4.90 25.37
N SER A 107 -22.79 -5.79 25.24
CA SER A 107 -24.22 -5.44 25.30
C SER A 107 -24.59 -4.77 26.62
N LYS A 108 -24.08 -5.28 27.76
CA LYS A 108 -24.33 -4.69 29.08
C LYS A 108 -23.77 -3.27 29.18
N LYS A 109 -22.53 -3.03 28.74
CA LYS A 109 -21.90 -1.70 28.75
C LYS A 109 -22.63 -0.74 27.83
N LEU A 110 -22.98 -1.18 26.62
CA LEU A 110 -23.70 -0.36 25.66
C LEU A 110 -25.11 0.00 26.14
N SER A 111 -25.81 -0.91 26.82
CA SER A 111 -27.12 -0.62 27.42
C SER A 111 -27.07 0.41 28.57
N GLN A 112 -25.88 0.66 29.13
CA GLN A 112 -25.65 1.60 30.24
C GLN A 112 -25.03 2.93 29.79
N LEU A 113 -24.80 3.13 28.48
CA LEU A 113 -24.15 4.36 27.98
C LEU A 113 -24.94 5.62 28.34
N ALA A 114 -26.27 5.56 28.32
CA ALA A 114 -27.17 6.66 28.65
C ALA A 114 -26.97 7.17 30.09
N THR A 115 -26.68 6.26 31.03
CA THR A 115 -26.49 6.59 32.46
C THR A 115 -25.03 6.81 32.83
N ALA A 116 -24.07 6.17 32.14
CA ALA A 116 -22.65 6.37 32.34
C ALA A 116 -21.89 6.28 31.00
N PRO A 117 -21.44 7.40 30.41
CA PRO A 117 -20.71 7.39 29.16
C PRO A 117 -19.38 6.67 29.36
N ARG A 118 -19.31 5.42 28.87
CA ARG A 118 -18.11 4.57 28.95
C ARG A 118 -17.79 4.04 27.56
N GLN A 119 -16.51 4.07 27.21
CA GLN A 119 -16.05 3.54 25.93
C GLN A 119 -16.12 2.01 25.92
N LEU A 120 -16.65 1.44 24.83
CA LEU A 120 -16.55 0.01 24.59
C LEU A 120 -15.14 -0.33 24.08
N LYS A 121 -14.37 -1.06 24.89
CA LYS A 121 -13.06 -1.56 24.50
C LYS A 121 -13.20 -2.90 23.78
N VAL A 122 -13.05 -2.88 22.46
CA VAL A 122 -12.89 -4.09 21.64
C VAL A 122 -11.39 -4.34 21.46
N THR A 123 -10.93 -5.58 21.63
CA THR A 123 -9.51 -5.94 21.47
C THR A 123 -9.32 -6.78 20.23
N TYR A 124 -8.16 -6.63 19.59
CA TYR A 124 -7.74 -7.51 18.50
C TYR A 124 -6.30 -7.97 18.74
N GLU A 125 -5.97 -9.15 18.25
CA GLU A 125 -4.64 -9.77 18.33
C GLU A 125 -4.18 -10.10 16.91
N THR A 126 -2.89 -9.92 16.61
CA THR A 126 -2.33 -10.22 15.29
C THR A 126 -1.08 -11.08 15.40
N ASN A 127 -0.77 -11.88 14.37
CA ASN A 127 0.50 -12.60 14.26
C ASN A 127 1.52 -11.79 13.44
N ALA A 128 2.23 -10.87 14.11
CA ALA A 128 3.26 -10.05 13.48
C ALA A 128 4.52 -10.84 13.07
N GLY A 129 4.73 -12.05 13.63
CA GLY A 129 5.83 -12.93 13.26
C GLY A 129 5.68 -13.52 11.86
N GLN A 130 4.44 -13.73 11.40
CA GLN A 130 4.15 -14.22 10.05
C GLN A 130 4.29 -13.11 9.00
N SER A 131 3.75 -11.92 9.27
CA SER A 131 3.93 -10.75 8.39
C SER A 131 3.65 -9.45 9.14
N THR A 132 4.69 -8.64 9.33
CA THR A 132 4.58 -7.31 9.92
C THR A 132 3.74 -6.36 9.06
N VAL A 133 3.78 -6.54 7.74
CA VAL A 133 2.95 -5.79 6.78
C VAL A 133 1.49 -6.11 7.00
N ALA A 134 1.13 -7.40 7.05
CA ALA A 134 -0.25 -7.85 7.32
C ALA A 134 -0.75 -7.39 8.69
N SER A 135 0.09 -7.43 9.73
CA SER A 135 -0.27 -6.91 11.06
C SER A 135 -0.56 -5.41 11.07
N LYS A 136 0.31 -4.58 10.47
CA LYS A 136 0.08 -3.13 10.40
C LYS A 136 -1.17 -2.80 9.58
N MET A 137 -1.33 -3.50 8.47
CA MET A 137 -2.52 -3.43 7.62
C MET A 137 -3.81 -3.79 8.37
N GLY A 138 -3.80 -4.91 9.09
CA GLY A 138 -4.90 -5.34 9.95
C GLY A 138 -5.22 -4.33 11.05
N ALA A 139 -4.19 -3.75 11.68
CA ALA A 139 -4.36 -2.69 12.68
C ALA A 139 -5.06 -1.45 12.10
N THR A 140 -4.66 -0.98 10.91
CA THR A 140 -5.34 0.13 10.22
C THR A 140 -6.78 -0.22 9.85
N ALA A 141 -7.04 -1.45 9.39
CA ALA A 141 -8.40 -1.92 9.12
C ALA A 141 -9.26 -1.94 10.39
N MET A 142 -8.69 -2.39 11.53
CA MET A 142 -9.38 -2.39 12.82
C MET A 142 -9.64 -0.97 13.35
N GLN A 143 -8.75 -0.01 13.09
CA GLN A 143 -9.00 1.40 13.40
C GLN A 143 -10.17 1.97 12.59
N LYS A 144 -10.25 1.66 11.28
CA LYS A 144 -11.40 2.04 10.44
C LYS A 144 -12.70 1.39 10.92
N LEU A 145 -12.65 0.10 11.25
CA LEU A 145 -13.80 -0.62 11.83
C LEU A 145 -14.23 -0.01 13.17
N GLN A 146 -13.28 0.34 14.05
CA GLN A 146 -13.59 1.01 15.31
C GLN A 146 -14.29 2.35 15.08
N ALA A 147 -13.86 3.13 14.07
CA ALA A 147 -14.53 4.37 13.70
C ALA A 147 -15.96 4.14 13.18
N GLU A 148 -16.19 3.12 12.35
CA GLU A 148 -17.53 2.73 11.86
C GLU A 148 -18.44 2.24 13.00
N LEU A 149 -17.91 1.43 13.91
CA LEU A 149 -18.63 0.95 15.10
C LEU A 149 -19.00 2.10 16.05
N ASN A 150 -18.09 3.07 16.24
CA ASN A 150 -18.39 4.28 17.01
C ASN A 150 -19.52 5.09 16.37
N GLN A 151 -19.50 5.29 15.05
CA GLN A 151 -20.60 5.98 14.35
C GLN A 151 -21.95 5.26 14.49
N THR A 152 -21.95 3.92 14.35
CA THR A 152 -23.16 3.12 14.52
C THR A 152 -23.68 3.20 15.95
N THR A 153 -22.78 3.16 16.94
CA THR A 153 -23.16 3.26 18.36
C THR A 153 -23.82 4.60 18.68
N ILE A 154 -23.27 5.70 18.15
CA ILE A 154 -23.86 7.05 18.31
C ILE A 154 -25.24 7.13 17.66
N GLN A 155 -25.44 6.51 16.49
CA GLN A 155 -26.74 6.50 15.83
C GLN A 155 -27.78 5.70 16.63
N THR A 156 -27.42 4.53 17.16
CA THR A 156 -28.30 3.74 18.01
C THR A 156 -28.65 4.50 19.29
N GLU A 157 -27.69 5.18 19.92
CA GLU A 157 -27.95 5.99 21.11
C GLU A 157 -28.84 7.20 20.81
N LEU A 158 -28.65 7.86 19.66
CA LEU A 158 -29.52 8.94 19.23
C LEU A 158 -30.95 8.43 18.98
N GLN A 159 -31.11 7.25 18.38
CA GLN A 159 -32.43 6.65 18.17
C GLN A 159 -33.12 6.29 19.50
N VAL A 160 -32.40 5.66 20.44
CA VAL A 160 -32.96 5.33 21.76
C VAL A 160 -33.35 6.59 22.54
N ASN A 161 -32.50 7.63 22.54
CA ASN A 161 -32.82 8.91 23.18
C ASN A 161 -33.99 9.63 22.51
N GLN A 162 -34.06 9.64 21.17
CA GLN A 162 -35.21 10.21 20.44
C GLN A 162 -36.50 9.45 20.75
N GLN A 163 -36.45 8.13 20.82
CA GLN A 163 -37.62 7.30 21.12
C GLN A 163 -38.09 7.48 22.57
N ALA A 164 -37.17 7.61 23.53
CA ALA A 164 -37.48 7.98 24.90
C ALA A 164 -38.12 9.38 25.00
N ALA A 165 -37.59 10.35 24.26
CA ALA A 165 -38.15 11.71 24.19
C ALA A 165 -39.56 11.73 23.60
N LEU A 166 -39.79 10.98 22.51
CA LEU A 166 -41.11 10.83 21.89
C LEU A 166 -42.12 10.20 22.85
N GLN A 167 -41.74 9.15 23.58
CA GLN A 167 -42.61 8.52 24.58
C GLN A 167 -42.93 9.45 25.75
N ALA A 168 -41.95 10.21 26.24
CA ALA A 168 -42.17 11.20 27.28
C ALA A 168 -43.10 12.34 26.80
N GLY A 169 -42.91 12.84 25.58
CA GLY A 169 -43.78 13.86 24.97
C GLY A 169 -45.22 13.37 24.74
N GLN A 170 -45.39 12.12 24.28
CA GLN A 170 -46.72 11.50 24.17
C GLN A 170 -47.42 11.40 25.53
N ARG A 171 -46.71 11.01 26.59
CA ARG A 171 -47.25 10.97 27.95
C ARG A 171 -47.67 12.34 28.45
N LEU A 172 -46.84 13.36 28.26
CA LEU A 172 -47.20 14.74 28.64
C LEU A 172 -48.43 15.24 27.88
N THR A 173 -48.56 14.90 26.59
CA THR A 173 -49.74 15.25 25.79
C THR A 173 -51.01 14.60 26.34
N VAL A 174 -50.93 13.32 26.75
CA VAL A 174 -52.05 12.62 27.40
C VAL A 174 -52.38 13.27 28.75
N THR A 175 -51.38 13.58 29.57
CA THR A 175 -51.58 14.26 30.86
C THR A 175 -52.20 15.64 30.69
N ALA A 176 -51.80 16.42 29.68
CA ALA A 176 -52.38 17.73 29.37
C ALA A 176 -53.86 17.62 28.94
N LYS A 177 -54.22 16.60 28.13
CA LYS A 177 -55.62 16.31 27.80
C LYS A 177 -56.44 15.93 29.03
N GLN A 178 -55.88 15.11 29.93
CA GLN A 178 -56.54 14.74 31.19
C GLN A 178 -56.77 15.96 32.09
N LEU A 179 -55.82 16.92 32.12
CA LEU A 179 -55.97 18.21 32.80
C LEU A 179 -57.12 19.04 32.22
N GLY A 180 -57.20 19.15 30.89
CA GLY A 180 -58.30 19.84 30.21
C GLY A 180 -59.66 19.21 30.50
N GLN A 181 -59.75 17.88 30.44
CA GLN A 181 -60.97 17.14 30.79
C GLN A 181 -61.37 17.32 32.26
N LEU A 182 -60.39 17.29 33.17
CA LEU A 182 -60.63 17.54 34.59
C LEU A 182 -61.16 18.95 34.84
N SER A 183 -60.63 19.96 34.13
CA SER A 183 -61.10 21.35 34.24
C SER A 183 -62.57 21.48 33.79
N GLN A 184 -62.95 20.84 32.67
CA GLN A 184 -64.33 20.85 32.19
C GLN A 184 -65.26 20.10 33.14
N ALA A 185 -64.83 18.95 33.66
CA ALA A 185 -65.63 18.14 34.56
C ALA A 185 -65.75 18.76 35.97
N SER A 186 -64.77 19.55 36.42
CA SER A 186 -64.89 20.36 37.64
C SER A 186 -65.95 21.45 37.51
N MET A 187 -66.12 22.04 36.32
CA MET A 187 -67.22 22.99 36.07
C MET A 187 -68.60 22.31 36.01
N ALA A 188 -68.63 20.98 35.82
CA ALA A 188 -69.86 20.18 35.83
C ALA A 188 -70.28 19.66 37.22
N GLY A 189 -69.60 20.10 38.31
CA GLY A 189 -70.01 19.81 39.68
C GLY A 189 -69.48 18.50 40.28
N LEU A 190 -68.34 17.99 39.82
CA LEU A 190 -67.70 16.80 40.40
C LEU A 190 -67.39 16.95 41.90
N PRO A 191 -67.53 15.89 42.71
CA PRO A 191 -67.15 15.92 44.13
C PRO A 191 -65.67 16.25 44.33
N ALA A 192 -65.37 17.11 45.32
CA ALA A 192 -64.02 17.58 45.63
C ALA A 192 -63.00 16.45 45.86
N THR A 193 -63.44 15.31 46.40
CA THR A 193 -62.61 14.11 46.62
C THR A 193 -62.14 13.46 45.32
N GLN A 194 -62.95 13.48 44.26
CA GLN A 194 -62.58 12.94 42.95
C GLN A 194 -61.64 13.88 42.20
N ILE A 195 -61.84 15.21 42.34
CA ILE A 195 -60.95 16.23 41.79
C ILE A 195 -59.56 16.11 42.43
N ALA A 196 -59.49 15.96 43.75
CA ALA A 196 -58.24 15.77 44.47
C ALA A 196 -57.47 14.52 43.99
N ALA A 197 -58.16 13.39 43.87
CA ALA A 197 -57.55 12.13 43.41
C ALA A 197 -57.05 12.20 41.95
N ALA A 198 -57.81 12.84 41.06
CA ALA A 198 -57.41 13.06 39.67
C ALA A 198 -56.19 14.00 39.56
N THR A 199 -56.19 15.10 40.33
CA THR A 199 -55.08 16.05 40.41
C THR A 199 -53.79 15.38 40.89
N GLN A 200 -53.90 14.47 41.87
CA GLN A 200 -52.75 13.73 42.40
C GLN A 200 -52.18 12.75 41.37
N LYS A 201 -53.03 12.05 40.60
CA LYS A 201 -52.59 11.19 39.48
C LYS A 201 -51.91 11.98 38.37
N ILE A 202 -52.45 13.14 38.02
CA ILE A 202 -51.90 14.05 37.02
C ILE A 202 -50.53 14.58 37.48
N SER A 203 -50.44 15.07 38.72
CA SER A 203 -49.19 15.53 39.33
C SER A 203 -48.13 14.43 39.31
N ALA A 204 -48.47 13.21 39.75
CA ALA A 204 -47.55 12.07 39.70
C ALA A 204 -47.15 11.67 38.26
N GLY A 205 -48.02 11.90 37.28
CA GLY A 205 -47.75 11.69 35.86
C GLY A 205 -46.82 12.77 35.26
N LEU A 206 -47.02 14.03 35.63
CA LEU A 206 -46.15 15.16 35.27
C LEU A 206 -44.76 15.02 35.87
N THR A 207 -44.65 14.66 37.16
CA THR A 207 -43.36 14.43 37.82
C THR A 207 -42.59 13.31 37.13
N ARG A 208 -43.23 12.15 36.89
CA ARG A 208 -42.59 11.04 36.15
C ARG A 208 -42.22 11.42 34.72
N GLY A 209 -43.05 12.19 34.02
CA GLY A 209 -42.75 12.69 32.67
C GLY A 209 -41.55 13.63 32.66
N GLY A 210 -41.48 14.56 33.62
CA GLY A 210 -40.38 15.49 33.81
C GLY A 210 -39.05 14.82 34.18
N GLU A 211 -39.09 13.83 35.07
CA GLU A 211 -37.93 12.99 35.42
C GLU A 211 -37.43 12.17 34.22
N GLN A 212 -38.32 11.66 33.37
CA GLN A 212 -37.92 10.97 32.15
C GLN A 212 -37.27 11.92 31.14
N LEU A 213 -37.80 13.15 30.97
CA LEU A 213 -37.25 14.17 30.08
C LEU A 213 -35.90 14.73 30.55
N SER A 214 -35.66 14.84 31.86
CA SER A 214 -34.38 15.31 32.40
C SER A 214 -33.23 14.32 32.18
N THR A 215 -33.56 13.05 31.91
CA THR A 215 -32.57 12.01 31.53
C THR A 215 -32.30 11.96 30.02
N VAL A 216 -33.12 12.61 29.18
CA VAL A 216 -32.88 12.72 27.73
C VAL A 216 -31.76 13.74 27.49
N ARG A 217 -30.57 13.26 27.13
CA ARG A 217 -29.44 14.12 26.78
C ARG A 217 -29.64 14.83 25.45
N GLN A 218 -29.16 16.06 25.34
CA GLN A 218 -29.22 16.82 24.09
C GLN A 218 -28.37 16.15 22.98
N PRO A 219 -28.87 16.05 21.73
CA PRO A 219 -28.19 15.41 20.61
C PRO A 219 -26.75 15.91 20.37
N ASP A 220 -26.49 17.19 20.61
CA ASP A 220 -25.19 17.81 20.38
C ASP A 220 -24.14 17.45 21.44
N GLN A 221 -24.54 17.19 22.68
CA GLN A 221 -23.61 16.73 23.73
C GLN A 221 -23.20 15.26 23.51
N LEU A 222 -24.15 14.42 23.06
CA LEU A 222 -23.88 13.04 22.66
C LEU A 222 -22.92 12.96 21.46
N ARG A 223 -23.12 13.83 20.46
CA ARG A 223 -22.20 13.95 19.32
C ARG A 223 -20.79 14.34 19.76
N ARG A 224 -20.63 15.32 20.66
CA ARG A 224 -19.30 15.81 21.11
C ARG A 224 -18.51 14.80 21.95
N LEU A 225 -19.18 13.93 22.72
CA LEU A 225 -18.52 12.91 23.56
C LEU A 225 -17.99 11.71 22.75
N ALA A 226 -18.44 11.55 21.51
CA ALA A 226 -18.20 10.34 20.73
C ALA A 226 -17.55 10.62 19.37
N MET A 227 -17.10 11.84 19.07
CA MET A 227 -16.41 12.15 17.82
C MET A 227 -14.99 11.57 17.83
N PRO A 228 -14.69 10.47 17.12
CA PRO A 228 -13.33 10.29 16.65
C PRO A 228 -13.04 11.45 15.70
N VAL A 229 -11.90 12.10 15.87
CA VAL A 229 -11.39 13.04 14.88
C VAL A 229 -11.39 12.33 13.54
N LYS A 230 -12.26 12.75 12.63
CA LYS A 230 -12.35 12.18 11.28
C LYS A 230 -11.13 12.69 10.52
N LEU A 231 -10.05 11.90 10.49
CA LEU A 231 -8.96 12.15 9.56
C LEU A 231 -9.53 11.98 8.14
N VAL A 232 -9.69 13.11 7.44
CA VAL A 232 -9.99 13.11 6.01
C VAL A 232 -8.65 13.02 5.30
N GLN A 233 -8.37 11.85 4.72
CA GLN A 233 -7.15 11.62 3.98
C GLN A 233 -7.25 12.32 2.62
N HIS A 234 -6.49 13.39 2.44
CA HIS A 234 -6.28 14.02 1.13
C HIS A 234 -4.90 13.59 0.61
N ASN A 235 -4.87 12.70 -0.38
CA ASN A 235 -3.64 12.38 -1.08
C ASN A 235 -3.34 13.52 -2.05
N VAL A 236 -2.28 14.30 -1.77
CA VAL A 236 -1.81 15.36 -2.68
C VAL A 236 -1.33 14.75 -4.01
N VAL A 237 -0.81 13.52 -3.94
CA VAL A 237 -0.43 12.69 -5.10
C VAL A 237 -0.87 11.26 -4.82
N SER A 238 -1.76 10.71 -5.64
CA SER A 238 -2.27 9.34 -5.49
C SER A 238 -1.64 8.40 -6.51
N VAL A 239 -1.20 7.22 -6.06
CA VAL A 239 -0.87 6.09 -6.94
C VAL A 239 -2.07 5.15 -7.02
N ALA A 240 -2.32 4.60 -8.21
CA ALA A 240 -3.50 3.78 -8.47
C ALA A 240 -3.51 2.47 -7.65
N ASN A 241 -2.34 1.88 -7.43
CA ASN A 241 -2.14 0.64 -6.68
C ASN A 241 -0.67 0.54 -6.21
N ASN A 242 -0.36 -0.49 -5.42
CA ASN A 242 0.98 -0.72 -4.89
C ASN A 242 2.02 -0.91 -6.00
N GLY A 243 1.66 -1.65 -7.05
CA GLY A 243 2.53 -1.90 -8.20
C GLY A 243 2.99 -0.61 -8.85
N THR A 244 2.09 0.34 -9.08
CA THR A 244 2.43 1.67 -9.63
C THR A 244 3.46 2.39 -8.74
N GLY A 245 3.33 2.29 -7.42
CA GLY A 245 4.31 2.83 -6.47
C GLY A 245 5.67 2.12 -6.51
N MET A 246 5.68 0.81 -6.76
CA MET A 246 6.89 -0.03 -6.82
C MET A 246 7.52 -0.14 -8.22
N ALA A 247 6.85 0.33 -9.27
CA ALA A 247 7.34 0.24 -10.65
C ALA A 247 8.74 0.85 -10.86
N PRO A 248 9.07 2.05 -10.33
CA PRO A 248 10.44 2.60 -10.42
C PRO A 248 11.52 1.63 -9.94
N TYR A 249 11.26 0.89 -8.86
CA TYR A 249 12.20 -0.04 -8.25
C TYR A 249 12.42 -1.28 -9.13
N PHE A 250 11.35 -1.95 -9.55
CA PHE A 250 11.45 -3.16 -10.37
C PHE A 250 11.96 -2.87 -11.79
N MET A 251 11.59 -1.73 -12.37
CA MET A 251 12.15 -1.29 -13.65
C MET A 251 13.67 -1.09 -13.53
N ALA A 252 14.14 -0.34 -12.52
CA ALA A 252 15.58 -0.11 -12.34
C ALA A 252 16.36 -1.43 -12.10
N ILE A 253 15.85 -2.34 -11.27
CA ILE A 253 16.49 -3.65 -11.03
C ILE A 253 16.59 -4.45 -12.32
N SER A 254 15.48 -4.54 -13.06
CA SER A 254 15.42 -5.34 -14.28
C SER A 254 16.44 -4.88 -15.33
N LEU A 255 16.60 -3.57 -15.50
CA LEU A 255 17.58 -2.97 -16.43
C LEU A 255 19.02 -3.24 -15.98
N PHE A 256 19.30 -3.08 -14.68
CA PHE A 256 20.65 -3.32 -14.14
C PHE A 256 21.06 -4.79 -14.28
N VAL A 257 20.16 -5.71 -13.91
CA VAL A 257 20.37 -7.16 -14.04
C VAL A 257 20.60 -7.53 -15.51
N GLY A 258 19.79 -7.00 -16.43
CA GLY A 258 20.01 -7.20 -17.87
C GLY A 258 21.40 -6.79 -18.35
N CYS A 259 21.91 -5.64 -17.87
CA CYS A 259 23.25 -5.16 -18.20
C CYS A 259 24.35 -6.11 -17.68
N ILE A 260 24.21 -6.62 -16.45
CA ILE A 260 25.14 -7.61 -15.87
C ILE A 260 25.11 -8.89 -16.69
N THR A 261 23.91 -9.45 -16.94
CA THR A 261 23.75 -10.70 -17.68
C THR A 261 24.36 -10.62 -19.07
N LEU A 262 24.12 -9.52 -19.80
CA LEU A 262 24.71 -9.30 -21.12
C LEU A 262 26.25 -9.28 -21.06
N ASN A 263 26.83 -8.57 -20.10
CA ASN A 263 28.29 -8.42 -19.97
C ASN A 263 28.99 -9.70 -19.45
N ILE A 264 28.28 -10.59 -18.76
CA ILE A 264 28.79 -11.91 -18.36
C ILE A 264 28.84 -12.83 -19.56
N ILE A 265 27.73 -12.90 -20.31
CA ILE A 265 27.54 -13.90 -21.36
C ILE A 265 28.23 -13.50 -22.67
N TYR A 266 28.14 -12.22 -23.05
CA TYR A 266 28.80 -11.70 -24.24
C TYR A 266 30.09 -10.98 -23.84
N ASP A 267 31.24 -11.54 -24.22
CA ASP A 267 32.53 -10.96 -23.84
C ASP A 267 32.77 -9.63 -24.57
N ALA A 268 32.68 -8.54 -23.81
CA ALA A 268 32.94 -7.19 -24.30
C ALA A 268 34.41 -6.94 -24.64
N ARG A 269 35.34 -7.81 -24.19
CA ARG A 269 36.79 -7.67 -24.43
C ARG A 269 37.22 -8.23 -25.77
N GLN A 270 36.55 -9.27 -26.26
CA GLN A 270 36.88 -9.91 -27.53
C GLN A 270 36.45 -9.00 -28.70
N ARG A 271 37.40 -8.71 -29.59
CA ARG A 271 37.15 -7.95 -30.82
C ARG A 271 36.99 -8.94 -31.95
N HIS A 272 35.87 -8.86 -32.65
CA HIS A 272 35.65 -9.64 -33.88
C HIS A 272 36.09 -8.79 -35.06
N GLY A 273 37.10 -9.24 -35.81
CA GLY A 273 37.65 -8.54 -36.99
C GLY A 273 38.68 -7.43 -36.71
N GLU A 274 39.36 -7.03 -37.78
CA GLU A 274 40.40 -5.99 -37.73
C GLU A 274 39.83 -4.58 -37.93
N TYR A 275 40.40 -3.61 -37.21
CA TYR A 275 39.92 -2.23 -37.21
C TYR A 275 41.04 -1.24 -37.51
N ARG A 276 40.73 -0.22 -38.31
CA ARG A 276 41.68 0.87 -38.66
C ARG A 276 42.19 1.62 -37.43
N ASN A 277 41.37 1.79 -36.40
CA ASN A 277 41.75 2.42 -35.15
C ASN A 277 40.87 1.91 -33.99
N PHE A 278 41.35 2.11 -32.76
CA PHE A 278 40.67 1.66 -31.55
C PHE A 278 39.28 2.27 -31.37
N VAL A 279 39.05 3.51 -31.84
CA VAL A 279 37.74 4.18 -31.78
C VAL A 279 36.70 3.43 -32.61
N ARG A 280 37.05 2.97 -33.82
CA ARG A 280 36.16 2.16 -34.65
C ARG A 280 35.88 0.80 -34.06
N ALA A 281 36.89 0.16 -33.44
CA ALA A 281 36.70 -1.08 -32.71
C ALA A 281 35.73 -0.90 -31.53
N TRP A 282 35.91 0.17 -30.78
CA TRP A 282 35.04 0.53 -29.65
C TRP A 282 33.61 0.85 -30.12
N LEU A 283 33.45 1.65 -31.18
CA LEU A 283 32.13 1.98 -31.73
C LEU A 283 31.40 0.76 -32.28
N ASP A 284 32.10 -0.18 -32.93
CA ASP A 284 31.48 -1.41 -33.43
C ASP A 284 30.99 -2.28 -32.27
N LYS A 285 31.85 -2.50 -31.27
CA LYS A 285 31.51 -3.30 -30.08
C LYS A 285 30.43 -2.67 -29.22
N MET A 286 30.61 -1.41 -28.82
CA MET A 286 29.65 -0.71 -27.95
C MET A 286 28.36 -0.41 -28.69
N GLY A 287 28.41 -0.03 -29.97
CA GLY A 287 27.22 0.21 -30.77
C GLY A 287 26.35 -1.04 -30.92
N PHE A 288 26.98 -2.20 -31.14
CA PHE A 288 26.29 -3.49 -31.13
C PHE A 288 25.59 -3.76 -29.79
N LEU A 289 26.32 -3.64 -28.67
CA LEU A 289 25.76 -3.91 -27.34
C LEU A 289 24.70 -2.89 -26.90
N TRP A 290 24.86 -1.61 -27.25
CA TRP A 290 23.86 -0.57 -27.03
C TRP A 290 22.54 -0.90 -27.72
N GLY A 291 22.59 -1.43 -28.95
CA GLY A 291 21.39 -1.91 -29.64
C GLY A 291 20.62 -2.96 -28.83
N PHE A 292 21.31 -3.92 -28.23
CA PHE A 292 20.69 -4.95 -27.40
C PHE A 292 20.08 -4.42 -26.11
N VAL A 293 20.79 -3.56 -25.37
CA VAL A 293 20.26 -3.03 -24.11
C VAL A 293 19.12 -2.03 -24.33
N LEU A 294 19.16 -1.24 -25.40
CA LEU A 294 18.07 -0.36 -25.78
C LEU A 294 16.83 -1.15 -26.20
N LEU A 295 17.02 -2.25 -26.95
CA LEU A 295 15.91 -3.15 -27.30
C LEU A 295 15.32 -3.81 -26.04
N ALA A 296 16.16 -4.23 -25.09
CA ALA A 296 15.70 -4.81 -23.83
C ALA A 296 14.92 -3.79 -22.97
N ALA A 297 15.38 -2.55 -22.90
CA ALA A 297 14.66 -1.46 -22.22
C ALA A 297 13.34 -1.11 -22.91
N TYR A 298 13.32 -1.11 -24.25
CA TYR A 298 12.08 -0.93 -25.02
C TYR A 298 11.07 -2.06 -24.76
N ALA A 299 11.53 -3.31 -24.80
CA ALA A 299 10.68 -4.45 -24.52
C ALA A 299 10.14 -4.41 -23.09
N MET A 300 11.00 -4.14 -22.09
CA MET A 300 10.60 -3.94 -20.70
C MET A 300 9.52 -2.84 -20.57
N TRP A 301 9.72 -1.70 -21.24
CA TRP A 301 8.76 -0.59 -21.25
C TRP A 301 7.40 -1.02 -21.81
N LEU A 302 7.37 -1.70 -22.97
CA LEU A 302 6.12 -2.21 -23.54
C LEU A 302 5.41 -3.18 -22.60
N SER A 303 6.15 -4.10 -21.98
CA SER A 303 5.56 -5.07 -21.06
C SER A 303 4.95 -4.40 -19.83
N VAL A 304 5.70 -3.52 -19.18
CA VAL A 304 5.20 -2.80 -18.00
C VAL A 304 4.00 -1.90 -18.37
N ARG A 305 4.02 -1.26 -19.54
CA ARG A 305 2.93 -0.39 -20.01
C ARG A 305 1.67 -1.17 -20.39
N TYR A 306 1.80 -2.24 -21.17
CA TYR A 306 0.66 -2.89 -21.83
C TYR A 306 0.27 -4.24 -21.21
N VAL A 307 1.24 -5.01 -20.68
CA VAL A 307 0.96 -6.31 -20.05
C VAL A 307 0.59 -6.11 -18.58
N ILE A 308 1.40 -5.33 -17.85
CA ILE A 308 1.13 -5.02 -16.43
C ILE A 308 0.08 -3.91 -16.29
N GLY A 309 -0.03 -3.03 -17.29
CA GLY A 309 -1.01 -1.94 -17.29
C GLY A 309 -0.55 -0.71 -16.52
N LEU A 310 0.77 -0.46 -16.40
CA LEU A 310 1.29 0.75 -15.77
C LEU A 310 0.82 2.01 -16.51
N ARG A 311 0.30 2.97 -15.74
CA ARG A 311 -0.13 4.28 -16.26
C ARG A 311 0.69 5.43 -15.68
N PRO A 312 1.90 5.69 -16.22
CA PRO A 312 2.71 6.83 -15.81
C PRO A 312 2.02 8.16 -16.12
N LEU A 313 2.29 9.17 -15.29
CA LEU A 313 1.89 10.56 -15.56
C LEU A 313 2.48 11.08 -16.88
N GLU A 314 3.75 10.76 -17.17
CA GLU A 314 4.46 11.24 -18.35
C GLU A 314 5.06 10.07 -19.17
N PRO A 315 4.25 9.27 -19.89
CA PRO A 315 4.70 8.02 -20.50
C PRO A 315 5.91 8.16 -21.43
N GLY A 316 5.94 9.22 -22.25
CA GLY A 316 7.07 9.49 -23.14
C GLY A 316 8.36 9.77 -22.39
N ARG A 317 8.29 10.55 -21.29
CA ARG A 317 9.46 10.84 -20.45
C ARG A 317 9.91 9.61 -19.67
N THR A 318 8.99 8.79 -19.17
CA THR A 318 9.33 7.51 -18.52
C THR A 318 10.07 6.58 -19.49
N TYR A 319 9.61 6.48 -20.74
CA TYR A 319 10.26 5.67 -21.76
C TYR A 319 11.68 6.18 -22.08
N LEU A 320 11.82 7.45 -22.44
CA LEU A 320 13.11 8.04 -22.79
C LEU A 320 14.10 7.99 -21.62
N LEU A 321 13.62 8.21 -20.39
CA LEU A 321 14.44 8.07 -19.19
C LEU A 321 14.88 6.63 -18.97
N SER A 322 14.03 5.63 -19.25
CA SER A 322 14.41 4.21 -19.15
C SER A 322 15.53 3.83 -20.12
N LEU A 323 15.52 4.41 -21.34
CA LEU A 323 16.63 4.25 -22.29
C LEU A 323 17.93 4.87 -21.78
N LEU A 324 17.86 6.06 -21.19
CA LEU A 324 19.05 6.70 -20.61
C LEU A 324 19.58 5.94 -19.40
N ILE A 325 18.69 5.44 -18.53
CA ILE A 325 19.05 4.61 -17.37
C ILE A 325 19.77 3.35 -17.81
N VAL A 326 19.25 2.63 -18.82
CA VAL A 326 19.90 1.39 -19.27
C VAL A 326 21.28 1.67 -19.86
N LEU A 327 21.46 2.77 -20.59
CA LEU A 327 22.77 3.17 -21.11
C LEU A 327 23.75 3.50 -19.99
N ALA A 328 23.31 4.21 -18.94
CA ALA A 328 24.15 4.53 -17.79
C ALA A 328 24.56 3.27 -17.01
N PHE A 329 23.61 2.37 -16.74
CA PHE A 329 23.90 1.10 -16.07
C PHE A 329 24.82 0.22 -16.92
N PHE A 330 24.56 0.15 -18.23
CA PHE A 330 25.40 -0.59 -19.15
C PHE A 330 26.83 -0.04 -19.19
N SER A 331 27.03 1.27 -19.34
CA SER A 331 28.37 1.88 -19.38
C SER A 331 29.16 1.59 -18.10
N LEU A 332 28.53 1.71 -16.93
CA LEU A 332 29.13 1.38 -15.64
C LEU A 332 29.52 -0.10 -15.57
N VAL A 333 28.60 -1.01 -15.87
CA VAL A 333 28.85 -2.45 -15.77
C VAL A 333 29.94 -2.89 -16.76
N THR A 334 29.88 -2.41 -18.00
CA THR A 334 30.88 -2.71 -19.04
C THR A 334 32.25 -2.15 -18.68
N PHE A 335 32.33 -0.95 -18.09
CA PHE A 335 33.59 -0.42 -17.60
C PHE A 335 34.27 -1.39 -16.63
N PHE A 336 33.57 -1.83 -15.59
CA PHE A 336 34.13 -2.79 -14.63
C PHE A 336 34.46 -4.14 -15.28
N ARG A 337 33.61 -4.63 -16.19
CA ARG A 337 33.85 -5.88 -16.93
C ARG A 337 35.12 -5.82 -17.78
N LEU A 338 35.39 -4.71 -18.46
CA LEU A 338 36.58 -4.56 -19.30
C LEU A 338 37.85 -4.53 -18.44
N TRP A 339 37.88 -3.67 -17.42
CA TRP A 339 39.08 -3.45 -16.61
C TRP A 339 39.40 -4.57 -15.61
N PHE A 340 38.37 -5.24 -15.07
CA PHE A 340 38.55 -6.27 -14.04
C PHE A 340 38.09 -7.67 -14.48
N GLY A 341 37.75 -7.86 -15.76
CA GLY A 341 37.33 -9.14 -16.29
C GLY A 341 36.07 -9.69 -15.62
N LEU A 342 36.05 -10.99 -15.30
CA LEU A 342 34.86 -11.63 -14.70
C LEU A 342 34.64 -11.17 -13.26
N THR A 343 35.73 -10.86 -12.55
CA THR A 343 35.69 -10.23 -11.22
C THR A 343 34.95 -8.90 -11.26
N GLY A 344 35.14 -8.09 -12.31
CA GLY A 344 34.40 -6.84 -12.50
C GLY A 344 32.89 -7.02 -12.59
N ALA A 345 32.42 -8.01 -13.36
CA ALA A 345 30.99 -8.32 -13.44
C ALA A 345 30.43 -8.83 -12.11
N TRP A 346 31.20 -9.65 -11.39
CA TRP A 346 30.84 -10.11 -10.04
C TRP A 346 30.76 -8.96 -9.04
N LEU A 347 31.67 -7.98 -9.09
CA LEU A 347 31.61 -6.78 -8.26
C LEU A 347 30.36 -5.96 -8.55
N MET A 348 29.95 -5.86 -9.82
CA MET A 348 28.70 -5.18 -10.19
C MET A 348 27.45 -5.92 -9.75
N LEU A 349 27.51 -7.25 -9.67
CA LEU A 349 26.46 -8.06 -9.04
C LEU A 349 26.36 -7.74 -7.53
N MET A 350 27.48 -7.73 -6.81
CA MET A 350 27.51 -7.34 -5.39
C MET A 350 27.02 -5.91 -5.18
N PHE A 351 27.44 -4.99 -6.05
CA PHE A 351 27.01 -3.59 -6.01
C PHE A 351 25.50 -3.45 -6.28
N MET A 352 24.94 -4.25 -7.17
CA MET A 352 23.49 -4.29 -7.42
C MET A 352 22.73 -4.83 -6.21
N LEU A 353 23.20 -5.92 -5.59
CA LEU A 353 22.60 -6.47 -4.38
C LEU A 353 22.61 -5.48 -3.21
N PHE A 354 23.70 -4.73 -3.06
CA PHE A 354 23.80 -3.65 -2.09
C PHE A 354 22.75 -2.55 -2.33
N GLN A 355 22.59 -2.13 -3.59
CA GLN A 355 21.66 -1.07 -3.98
C GLN A 355 20.18 -1.40 -3.74
N ILE A 356 19.80 -2.68 -3.73
CA ILE A 356 18.42 -3.12 -3.45
C ILE A 356 17.94 -2.59 -2.08
N GLY A 357 18.78 -2.68 -1.04
CA GLY A 357 18.45 -2.14 0.29
C GLY A 357 18.69 -0.64 0.43
N ALA A 358 19.61 -0.09 -0.37
CA ALA A 358 20.13 1.26 -0.20
C ALA A 358 19.46 2.33 -1.07
N SER A 359 18.57 1.97 -2.00
CA SER A 359 17.93 2.89 -2.96
C SER A 359 16.53 3.36 -2.55
N GLY A 360 16.07 2.97 -1.35
CA GLY A 360 14.78 3.38 -0.80
C GLY A 360 13.58 2.82 -1.55
N GLY A 361 13.71 1.64 -2.18
CA GLY A 361 12.63 1.04 -2.98
C GLY A 361 11.50 0.40 -2.18
N THR A 362 11.86 -0.41 -1.19
CA THR A 362 10.89 -1.17 -0.39
C THR A 362 10.46 -0.43 0.87
N TYR A 363 11.38 0.33 1.47
CA TYR A 363 11.14 1.20 2.61
C TYR A 363 11.71 2.59 2.34
N PRO A 364 11.09 3.66 2.88
CA PRO A 364 11.68 4.99 2.87
C PRO A 364 13.11 4.95 3.44
N ILE A 365 14.06 5.59 2.75
CA ILE A 365 15.47 5.53 3.14
C ILE A 365 15.70 6.13 4.52
N GLU A 366 14.86 7.07 4.94
CA GLU A 366 14.87 7.74 6.24
C GLU A 366 14.74 6.75 7.41
N LEU A 367 14.06 5.62 7.19
CA LEU A 367 13.87 4.56 8.17
C LEU A 367 15.04 3.57 8.26
N THR A 368 16.04 3.71 7.39
CA THR A 368 17.21 2.81 7.36
C THR A 368 18.32 3.32 8.29
N ASN A 369 19.36 2.50 8.49
CA ASN A 369 20.49 2.87 9.35
C ASN A 369 21.33 4.03 8.76
N PRO A 370 22.18 4.71 9.56
CA PRO A 370 22.95 5.86 9.11
C PRO A 370 23.84 5.60 7.88
N PHE A 371 24.42 4.40 7.78
CA PHE A 371 25.27 4.02 6.66
C PHE A 371 24.50 4.02 5.34
N TYR A 372 23.32 3.39 5.30
CA TYR A 372 22.48 3.38 4.09
C TYR A 372 21.98 4.77 3.72
N ARG A 373 21.63 5.62 4.70
CA ARG A 373 21.24 7.02 4.44
C ARG A 373 22.38 7.84 3.84
N ALA A 374 23.61 7.61 4.27
CA ALA A 374 24.78 8.33 3.78
C ALA A 374 25.14 7.94 2.33
N VAL A 375 25.06 6.66 1.98
CA VAL A 375 25.43 6.19 0.64
C VAL A 375 24.32 6.38 -0.39
N HIS A 376 23.06 6.34 0.02
CA HIS A 376 21.88 6.37 -0.86
C HIS A 376 21.96 7.44 -1.97
N PRO A 377 22.29 8.72 -1.72
CA PRO A 377 22.28 9.76 -2.75
C PRO A 377 23.25 9.52 -3.92
N TYR A 378 24.30 8.72 -3.70
CA TYR A 378 25.38 8.49 -4.66
C TYR A 378 25.18 7.25 -5.53
N LEU A 379 24.14 6.45 -5.24
CA LEU A 379 23.92 5.19 -5.93
C LEU A 379 23.20 5.41 -7.27
N PRO A 380 23.69 4.82 -8.38
CA PRO A 380 23.02 4.90 -9.68
C PRO A 380 21.56 4.47 -9.65
N MET A 381 21.25 3.44 -8.85
CA MET A 381 19.87 2.96 -8.70
C MET A 381 18.97 4.00 -8.01
N THR A 382 19.46 4.73 -7.02
CA THR A 382 18.72 5.83 -6.38
C THR A 382 18.35 6.91 -7.39
N VAL A 383 19.31 7.32 -8.23
CA VAL A 383 19.10 8.34 -9.26
C VAL A 383 18.05 7.88 -10.27
N ALA A 384 18.20 6.65 -10.78
CA ALA A 384 17.26 6.05 -11.72
C ALA A 384 15.84 5.97 -11.15
N MET A 385 15.70 5.47 -9.91
CA MET A 385 14.40 5.33 -9.25
C MET A 385 13.75 6.67 -8.95
N THR A 386 14.53 7.67 -8.53
CA THR A 386 14.02 9.02 -8.28
C THR A 386 13.47 9.62 -9.58
N GLY A 387 14.18 9.48 -10.70
CA GLY A 387 13.69 9.97 -11.99
C GLY A 387 12.44 9.24 -12.46
N LEU A 388 12.42 7.92 -12.32
CA LEU A 388 11.24 7.12 -12.64
C LEU A 388 10.04 7.50 -11.76
N ARG A 389 10.21 7.77 -10.46
CA ARG A 389 9.14 8.28 -9.58
C ARG A 389 8.58 9.60 -10.08
N HIS A 390 9.42 10.54 -10.50
CA HIS A 390 8.97 11.82 -11.07
C HIS A 390 8.13 11.61 -12.33
N THR A 391 8.58 10.78 -13.27
CA THR A 391 7.81 10.57 -14.51
C THR A 391 6.57 9.68 -14.34
N ILE A 392 6.57 8.76 -13.37
CA ILE A 392 5.47 7.81 -13.15
C ILE A 392 4.39 8.38 -12.23
N SER A 393 4.77 8.98 -11.11
CA SER A 393 3.84 9.26 -10.01
C SER A 393 3.89 10.68 -9.45
N LEU A 394 5.05 11.36 -9.41
CA LEU A 394 5.18 12.65 -8.71
C LEU A 394 5.03 13.87 -9.63
N GLY A 395 5.35 13.75 -10.92
CA GLY A 395 5.51 14.89 -11.83
C GLY A 395 6.76 15.72 -11.50
N GLY A 396 6.91 16.88 -12.16
CA GLY A 396 8.01 17.82 -11.92
C GLY A 396 9.21 17.65 -12.86
N SER A 397 10.30 18.38 -12.56
CA SER A 397 11.49 18.40 -13.42
C SER A 397 12.43 17.23 -13.11
N ILE A 398 12.89 16.56 -14.17
CA ILE A 398 13.92 15.51 -14.11
C ILE A 398 15.26 15.97 -14.69
N THR A 399 15.44 17.27 -14.98
CA THR A 399 16.63 17.78 -15.68
C THR A 399 17.93 17.47 -14.94
N GLY A 400 17.96 17.64 -13.61
CA GLY A 400 19.14 17.29 -12.81
C GLY A 400 19.47 15.80 -12.88
N ILE A 401 18.44 14.94 -12.90
CA ILE A 401 18.58 13.48 -12.98
C ILE A 401 19.14 13.07 -14.35
N ILE A 402 18.65 13.70 -15.42
CA ILE A 402 19.17 13.50 -16.78
C ILE A 402 20.66 13.84 -16.83
N TRP A 403 21.08 14.99 -16.29
CA TRP A 403 22.49 15.38 -16.30
C TRP A 403 23.39 14.42 -15.53
N VAL A 404 22.94 13.90 -14.38
CA VAL A 404 23.69 12.89 -13.63
C VAL A 404 23.83 11.60 -14.46
N LEU A 405 22.76 11.13 -15.09
CA LEU A 405 22.81 9.91 -15.91
C LEU A 405 23.65 10.11 -17.18
N VAL A 406 23.55 11.26 -17.86
CA VAL A 406 24.38 11.61 -19.03
C VAL A 406 25.85 11.71 -18.62
N GLY A 407 26.16 12.35 -17.49
CA GLY A 407 27.50 12.41 -16.94
C GLY A 407 28.07 11.02 -16.63
N MET A 408 27.24 10.13 -16.07
CA MET A 408 27.59 8.74 -15.82
C MET A 408 27.87 7.96 -17.12
N VAL A 409 27.03 8.11 -18.14
CA VAL A 409 27.28 7.54 -19.48
C VAL A 409 28.62 8.04 -20.02
N GLY A 410 28.83 9.37 -20.04
CA GLY A 410 30.06 9.97 -20.56
C GLY A 410 31.32 9.50 -19.84
N LEU A 411 31.31 9.52 -18.50
CA LEU A 411 32.44 9.11 -17.67
C LEU A 411 32.82 7.65 -17.90
N PHE A 412 31.86 6.72 -17.77
CA PHE A 412 32.17 5.30 -17.90
C PHE A 412 32.41 4.88 -19.34
N SER A 413 31.73 5.49 -20.32
CA SER A 413 32.06 5.28 -21.74
C SER A 413 33.46 5.76 -22.09
N ALA A 414 33.92 6.90 -21.56
CA ALA A 414 35.31 7.33 -21.72
C ALA A 414 36.29 6.30 -21.12
N GLY A 415 35.97 5.73 -19.95
CA GLY A 415 36.73 4.64 -19.35
C GLY A 415 36.77 3.36 -20.19
N THR A 416 35.67 2.99 -20.85
CA THR A 416 35.65 1.86 -21.80
C THR A 416 36.46 2.17 -23.06
N LEU A 417 36.43 3.42 -23.55
CA LEU A 417 37.22 3.85 -24.69
C LEU A 417 38.73 3.82 -24.37
N ALA A 418 39.10 4.24 -23.16
CA ALA A 418 40.47 4.16 -22.65
C ALA A 418 40.98 2.71 -22.59
N TYR A 419 40.11 1.75 -22.22
CA TYR A 419 40.46 0.33 -22.28
C TYR A 419 40.82 -0.11 -23.70
N PHE A 420 40.00 0.24 -24.70
CA PHE A 420 40.27 -0.07 -26.11
C PHE A 420 41.54 0.61 -26.63
N TYR A 421 41.84 1.81 -26.16
CA TYR A 421 43.10 2.48 -26.45
C TYR A 421 44.31 1.72 -25.90
N ALA A 422 44.24 1.29 -24.64
CA ALA A 422 45.31 0.55 -23.98
C ALA A 422 45.57 -0.83 -24.62
N HIS A 423 44.50 -1.50 -25.06
CA HIS A 423 44.53 -2.86 -25.63
C HIS A 423 44.46 -2.88 -27.16
N ARG A 424 44.79 -1.74 -27.81
CA ARG A 424 44.69 -1.60 -29.27
C ARG A 424 45.59 -2.56 -30.06
N LYS A 425 46.66 -3.05 -29.42
CA LYS A 425 47.66 -3.97 -30.01
C LYS A 425 47.27 -5.44 -29.86
N ASP A 426 46.26 -5.76 -29.07
CA ASP A 426 45.85 -7.15 -28.85
C ASP A 426 45.35 -7.76 -30.16
N PRO A 427 45.51 -9.07 -30.37
CA PRO A 427 44.98 -9.72 -31.57
C PRO A 427 43.44 -9.68 -31.56
N ALA A 428 42.85 -9.43 -32.73
CA ALA A 428 41.43 -9.63 -32.94
C ALA A 428 41.15 -11.12 -33.18
N VAL A 429 39.96 -11.57 -32.78
CA VAL A 429 39.42 -12.87 -33.19
C VAL A 429 38.85 -12.66 -34.60
N VAL A 430 39.42 -13.36 -35.58
CA VAL A 430 39.01 -13.24 -37.00
C VAL A 430 37.88 -14.21 -37.31
#